data_AF-A0A358GN36-F1
#
_entry.id   AF-A0A358GN36-F1
#
_cell.length_a   1.000
_cell.length_b   1.000
_cell.length_c   1.000
_cell.angle_alpha   90.00
_cell.angle_beta   90.00
_cell.angle_gamma   90.00
#
_symmetry.space_group_name_H-M   'P 1'
#
loop_
_entity.id
_entity.type
_entity.pdbx_description
1 polymer ?
#
loop_
_entity_poly.entity_id
_entity_poly.type
_entity_poly.pdbx_seq_one_letter_code
_entity_poly.pdbx_strand_id
1 'polypeptide(L)'
;MKKAGILLGLLAVLLAACNHPIETNSSPKEALSSLITLTCNPNLTTEACEDVKIEDPVEIGIVIEAINKAERIEGILDYSVEYKMNLTDADGALTKYDFSIGKDPKQSALLVNHEDTHVGYIIPIEDANRIRKLIQSHTD
;
A
#
# COMPACT_ATOMS: atom_id res chain seq x y z
N MET A 1 38.26 69.73 -4.62
CA MET A 1 36.99 70.36 -5.04
C MET A 1 36.06 69.29 -5.60
N LYS A 2 34.75 69.41 -5.33
CA LYS A 2 33.64 68.48 -5.63
C LYS A 2 33.53 67.26 -4.70
N LYS A 3 32.37 66.85 -4.20
CA LYS A 3 31.06 67.44 -3.87
C LYS A 3 30.25 66.24 -3.34
N ALA A 4 29.40 66.50 -2.33
CA ALA A 4 28.23 65.70 -1.95
C ALA A 4 28.50 64.29 -1.40
N GLY A 5 27.88 63.82 -0.33
CA GLY A 5 26.70 64.29 0.37
C GLY A 5 25.79 63.09 0.65
N ILE A 6 25.60 62.80 1.94
CA ILE A 6 24.30 62.45 2.54
C ILE A 6 23.70 61.07 2.18
N LEU A 7 23.81 60.18 3.17
CA LEU A 7 22.68 59.50 3.84
C LEU A 7 21.78 58.57 2.99
N LEU A 8 22.07 57.27 3.05
CA LEU A 8 21.09 56.17 3.00
C LEU A 8 21.55 55.20 4.10
N GLY A 9 20.83 54.97 5.20
CA GLY A 9 19.40 54.66 5.26
C GLY A 9 19.28 53.15 5.45
N LEU A 10 19.18 52.74 6.73
CA LEU A 10 19.05 51.38 7.28
C LEU A 10 18.74 50.24 6.29
N LEU A 11 19.64 49.26 6.21
CA LEU A 11 19.30 47.89 5.80
C LEU A 11 19.41 46.98 7.03
N ALA A 12 18.32 46.86 7.79
CA ALA A 12 18.16 45.84 8.81
C ALA A 12 17.02 44.90 8.36
N VAL A 13 17.33 44.02 7.41
CA VAL A 13 16.44 42.89 7.10
C VAL A 13 16.87 41.76 8.02
N LEU A 14 16.15 41.62 9.12
CA LEU A 14 16.17 40.45 9.99
C LEU A 14 15.67 39.25 9.17
N LEU A 15 16.58 38.51 8.56
CA LEU A 15 16.30 37.13 8.19
C LEU A 15 16.29 36.31 9.48
N ALA A 16 15.15 36.33 10.17
CA ALA A 16 14.78 35.26 11.08
C ALA A 16 14.64 33.99 10.23
N ALA A 17 15.76 33.29 10.05
CA ALA A 17 15.77 31.93 9.56
C ALA A 17 15.14 31.06 10.64
N CYS A 18 13.81 30.91 10.59
CA CYS A 18 13.16 29.79 11.25
C CYS A 18 13.63 28.52 10.54
N ASN A 19 14.58 27.81 11.13
CA ASN A 19 14.80 26.39 10.86
C ASN A 19 13.52 25.64 11.25
N HIS A 20 12.56 25.56 10.33
CA HIS A 20 11.66 24.43 10.32
C HIS A 20 12.40 23.33 9.57
N PRO A 21 12.61 22.14 10.16
CA PRO A 21 12.83 20.98 9.33
C PRO A 21 11.61 20.90 8.42
N ILE A 22 11.83 21.09 7.13
CA ILE A 22 10.88 20.67 6.10
C ILE A 22 10.93 19.15 6.16
N GLU A 23 10.20 18.58 7.11
CA GLU A 23 9.64 17.26 6.95
C GLU A 23 8.64 17.39 5.80
N THR A 24 9.12 17.22 4.57
CA THR A 24 8.27 16.67 3.51
C THR A 24 7.97 15.23 3.85
N ASN A 25 7.23 15.03 4.94
CA ASN A 25 6.38 13.87 5.13
C ASN A 25 5.21 14.05 4.18
N SER A 26 5.48 13.81 2.90
CA SER A 26 4.44 13.43 1.96
C SER A 26 4.23 11.92 2.06
N SER A 27 3.98 11.43 3.28
CA SER A 27 3.19 10.21 3.40
C SER A 27 1.82 10.62 2.88
N PRO A 28 1.29 9.97 1.83
CA PRO A 28 -0.13 10.07 1.54
C PRO A 28 -0.86 9.80 2.87
N LYS A 29 -1.95 10.50 3.16
CA LYS A 29 -2.87 10.05 4.21
C LYS A 29 -3.19 8.59 3.89
N GLU A 30 -2.55 7.65 4.57
CA GLU A 30 -2.96 6.26 4.55
C GLU A 30 -4.33 6.28 5.19
N ALA A 31 -5.37 6.23 4.36
CA ALA A 31 -6.68 5.88 4.84
C ALA A 31 -6.50 4.52 5.52
N LEU A 32 -6.69 4.51 6.84
CA LEU A 32 -6.52 3.29 7.60
C LEU A 32 -7.65 2.35 7.18
N SER A 33 -7.31 1.32 6.40
CA SER A 33 -8.26 0.29 6.05
C SER A 33 -8.88 -0.29 7.33
N SER A 34 -10.20 -0.40 7.33
CA SER A 34 -11.01 -0.86 8.46
C SER A 34 -11.47 -2.30 8.30
N LEU A 35 -11.46 -2.82 7.06
CA LEU A 35 -11.88 -4.17 6.72
C LEU A 35 -11.14 -4.64 5.47
N ILE A 36 -10.70 -5.90 5.49
CA ILE A 36 -10.21 -6.61 4.31
C ILE A 36 -11.07 -7.85 4.08
N THR A 37 -11.55 -8.05 2.86
CA THR A 37 -12.25 -9.29 2.46
C THR A 37 -11.53 -9.96 1.32
N LEU A 38 -11.32 -11.27 1.41
CA LEU A 38 -10.85 -12.13 0.32
C LEU A 38 -12.00 -13.04 -0.08
N THR A 39 -12.54 -12.87 -1.28
CA THR A 39 -13.54 -13.78 -1.84
C THR A 39 -12.85 -14.83 -2.69
N CYS A 40 -12.94 -16.09 -2.27
CA CYS A 40 -12.30 -17.24 -2.93
C CYS A 40 -12.92 -17.48 -4.32
N ASN A 41 -12.06 -17.78 -5.30
CA ASN A 41 -12.47 -18.31 -6.59
C ASN A 41 -12.28 -19.85 -6.63
N PRO A 42 -13.33 -20.64 -6.40
CA PRO A 42 -13.21 -22.09 -6.27
C PRO A 42 -12.84 -22.80 -7.58
N ASN A 43 -12.84 -22.09 -8.73
CA ASN A 43 -12.54 -22.69 -10.02
C ASN A 43 -11.03 -22.76 -10.35
N LEU A 44 -10.17 -22.13 -9.54
CA LEU A 44 -8.73 -21.99 -9.84
C LEU A 44 -7.83 -22.83 -8.93
N THR A 45 -8.36 -23.34 -7.83
CA THR A 45 -7.59 -24.10 -6.86
C THR A 45 -7.99 -25.58 -6.94
N THR A 46 -7.02 -26.48 -6.91
CA THR A 46 -7.28 -27.93 -6.84
C THR A 46 -7.84 -28.36 -5.48
N GLU A 47 -7.66 -27.52 -4.46
CA GLU A 47 -8.19 -27.66 -3.11
C GLU A 47 -9.13 -26.48 -2.85
N ALA A 48 -10.19 -26.67 -2.06
CA ALA A 48 -11.08 -25.57 -1.71
C ALA A 48 -10.29 -24.44 -1.02
N CYS A 49 -10.43 -23.20 -1.52
CA CYS A 49 -10.19 -22.00 -0.71
C CYS A 49 -11.50 -21.58 -0.04
N GLU A 50 -11.40 -20.75 0.99
CA GLU A 50 -12.54 -20.18 1.71
C GLU A 50 -12.48 -18.67 1.71
N ASP A 51 -13.64 -18.03 1.82
CA ASP A 51 -13.72 -16.59 1.98
C ASP A 51 -13.12 -16.17 3.33
N VAL A 52 -12.34 -15.08 3.33
CA VAL A 52 -11.69 -14.56 4.54
C VAL A 52 -12.14 -13.14 4.80
N LYS A 53 -12.41 -12.82 6.08
CA LYS A 53 -12.77 -11.48 6.54
C LYS A 53 -11.85 -11.07 7.69
N ILE A 54 -11.10 -9.98 7.50
CA ILE A 54 -10.13 -9.48 8.47
C ILE A 54 -10.58 -8.11 8.96
N GLU A 55 -10.89 -8.02 10.26
CA GLU A 55 -11.32 -6.79 10.95
C GLU A 55 -10.36 -6.40 12.09
N ASP A 56 -9.46 -7.30 12.51
CA ASP A 56 -8.49 -7.00 13.55
C ASP A 56 -7.44 -6.00 13.03
N PRO A 57 -7.22 -4.86 13.70
CA PRO A 57 -6.29 -3.83 13.21
C PRO A 57 -4.83 -4.30 13.08
N VAL A 58 -4.39 -5.26 13.92
CA VAL A 58 -3.04 -5.82 13.84
C VAL A 58 -2.92 -6.68 12.59
N GLU A 59 -3.92 -7.51 12.31
CA GLU A 59 -3.96 -8.35 11.11
C GLU A 59 -4.10 -7.55 9.82
N ILE A 60 -4.94 -6.51 9.82
CA ILE A 60 -5.02 -5.54 8.71
C ILE A 60 -3.65 -4.91 8.48
N GLY A 61 -2.96 -4.51 9.55
CA GLY A 61 -1.60 -3.95 9.49
C GLY A 61 -0.60 -4.89 8.80
N ILE A 62 -0.73 -6.21 8.94
CA ILE A 62 0.12 -7.19 8.24
C ILE A 62 -0.11 -7.12 6.73
N VAL A 63 -1.37 -7.03 6.28
CA VAL A 63 -1.71 -7.00 4.86
C VAL A 63 -1.30 -5.66 4.24
N ILE A 64 -1.60 -4.54 4.88
CA ILE A 64 -1.18 -3.20 4.42
C ILE A 64 0.36 -3.10 4.43
N GLU A 65 1.00 -3.63 5.48
CA GLU A 65 2.40 -4.09 5.57
C GLU A 65 2.98 -4.50 4.21
N ALA A 66 2.44 -5.63 3.76
CA ALA A 66 2.86 -6.34 2.58
C ALA A 66 2.56 -5.60 1.28
N ILE A 67 1.40 -4.93 1.19
CA ILE A 67 1.01 -4.11 0.02
C ILE A 67 1.97 -2.95 -0.17
N ASN A 68 2.32 -2.24 0.90
CA ASN A 68 3.22 -1.10 0.86
C ASN A 68 4.65 -1.48 0.46
N LYS A 69 5.07 -2.71 0.75
CA LYS A 69 6.36 -3.27 0.32
C LYS A 69 6.34 -3.91 -1.07
N ALA A 70 5.17 -4.01 -1.70
CA ALA A 70 5.04 -4.71 -2.96
C ALA A 70 5.72 -3.94 -4.10
N GLU A 71 6.43 -4.68 -4.95
CA GLU A 71 7.16 -4.11 -6.07
C GLU A 71 6.23 -4.00 -7.29
N ARG A 72 6.08 -2.79 -7.83
CA ARG A 72 5.24 -2.56 -9.00
C ARG A 72 5.83 -3.25 -10.23
N ILE A 73 4.97 -3.94 -10.98
CA ILE A 73 5.26 -4.53 -12.28
C ILE A 73 4.28 -4.02 -13.34
N GLU A 74 4.73 -3.95 -14.58
CA GLU A 74 3.93 -3.49 -15.72
C GLU A 74 3.92 -4.55 -16.82
N GLY A 75 2.86 -4.55 -17.63
CA GLY A 75 2.78 -5.31 -18.87
C GLY A 75 1.49 -6.11 -18.99
N ILE A 76 1.47 -7.04 -19.95
CA ILE A 76 0.38 -8.01 -20.06
C ILE A 76 0.66 -9.09 -19.01
N LEU A 77 -0.12 -9.08 -17.94
CA LEU A 77 -0.02 -10.05 -16.86
C LEU A 77 -0.87 -11.27 -17.22
N ASP A 78 -0.23 -12.44 -17.27
CA ASP A 78 -0.91 -13.74 -17.37
C ASP A 78 -0.99 -14.34 -15.96
N TYR A 79 -2.16 -14.23 -15.33
CA TYR A 79 -2.35 -14.60 -13.93
C TYR A 79 -3.73 -15.22 -13.68
N SER A 80 -3.83 -15.96 -12.57
CA SER A 80 -5.06 -16.62 -12.13
C SER A 80 -5.55 -15.99 -10.83
N VAL A 81 -6.80 -15.53 -10.81
CA VAL A 81 -7.39 -14.80 -9.69
C VAL A 81 -7.88 -15.73 -8.58
N GLU A 82 -6.99 -16.16 -7.69
CA GLU A 82 -7.33 -17.01 -6.54
C GLU A 82 -8.35 -16.35 -5.60
N TYR A 83 -8.16 -15.07 -5.32
CA TYR A 83 -9.06 -14.26 -4.50
C TYR A 83 -9.41 -12.93 -5.18
N LYS A 84 -10.65 -12.47 -4.99
CA LYS A 84 -10.99 -11.05 -5.14
C LYS A 84 -10.78 -10.39 -3.79
N MET A 85 -9.80 -9.51 -3.68
CA MET A 85 -9.50 -8.76 -2.47
C MET A 85 -10.18 -7.40 -2.51
N ASN A 86 -10.87 -7.03 -1.43
CA ASN A 86 -11.35 -5.68 -1.19
C ASN A 86 -10.71 -5.10 0.07
N LEU A 87 -10.16 -3.88 -0.02
CA LEU A 87 -9.77 -3.05 1.12
C LEU A 87 -10.84 -1.97 1.30
N THR A 88 -11.48 -1.94 2.47
CA THR A 88 -12.50 -0.92 2.79
C THR A 88 -11.93 0.02 3.85
N ASP A 89 -11.78 1.29 3.48
CA ASP A 89 -11.28 2.33 4.37
C ASP A 89 -12.34 2.77 5.39
N ALA A 90 -11.91 3.43 6.46
CA ALA A 90 -12.80 3.88 7.53
C ALA A 90 -13.91 4.84 7.07
N ASP A 91 -13.72 5.54 5.94
CA ASP A 91 -14.72 6.41 5.31
C ASP A 91 -15.61 5.65 4.29
N GLY A 92 -15.38 4.35 4.11
CA GLY A 92 -16.10 3.50 3.18
C GLY A 92 -15.53 3.47 1.76
N ALA A 93 -14.40 4.15 1.49
CA ALA A 93 -13.71 4.02 0.21
C ALA A 93 -13.26 2.56 -0.01
N LEU A 94 -13.35 2.09 -1.25
CA LEU A 94 -13.12 0.70 -1.61
C LEU A 94 -12.02 0.58 -2.66
N THR A 95 -10.93 -0.11 -2.31
CA THR A 95 -9.89 -0.49 -3.27
C THR A 95 -9.99 -1.98 -3.56
N LYS A 96 -9.95 -2.35 -4.85
CA LYS A 96 -10.16 -3.73 -5.30
C LYS A 96 -8.95 -4.28 -6.01
N TYR A 97 -8.57 -5.51 -5.66
CA TYR A 97 -7.50 -6.24 -6.30
C TYR A 97 -7.95 -7.64 -6.70
N ASP A 98 -7.41 -8.11 -7.82
CA ASP A 98 -7.27 -9.53 -8.03
C ASP A 98 -6.02 -9.98 -7.28
N PHE A 99 -6.15 -11.02 -6.46
CA PHE A 99 -5.08 -11.48 -5.58
C PHE A 99 -4.75 -12.94 -5.84
N SER A 100 -3.47 -13.21 -6.13
CA SER A 100 -2.93 -14.54 -6.36
C SER A 100 -1.84 -14.79 -5.31
N ILE A 101 -2.05 -15.73 -4.40
CA ILE A 101 -1.12 -15.94 -3.29
C ILE A 101 -0.47 -17.32 -3.35
N GLY A 102 -1.17 -18.35 -3.83
CA GLY A 102 -0.68 -19.71 -3.87
C GLY A 102 -0.33 -20.28 -2.48
N LYS A 103 0.00 -21.57 -2.44
CA LYS A 103 0.32 -22.29 -1.19
C LYS A 103 1.81 -22.53 -0.97
N ASP A 104 2.64 -22.41 -2.02
CA ASP A 104 4.08 -22.68 -1.89
C ASP A 104 4.76 -21.55 -1.11
N PRO A 105 5.43 -21.83 0.03
CA PRO A 105 6.10 -20.82 0.83
C PRO A 105 7.30 -20.17 0.14
N LYS A 106 7.72 -20.65 -1.04
CA LYS A 106 8.78 -20.07 -1.86
C LYS A 106 8.27 -19.13 -2.95
N GLN A 107 6.96 -19.01 -3.11
CA GLN A 107 6.35 -18.13 -4.11
C GLN A 107 6.08 -16.74 -3.51
N SER A 108 6.27 -15.70 -4.32
CA SER A 108 5.71 -14.37 -4.06
C SER A 108 4.20 -14.39 -4.26
N ALA A 109 3.53 -13.32 -3.82
CA ALA A 109 2.12 -13.10 -4.17
C ALA A 109 2.01 -11.98 -5.21
N LEU A 110 0.91 -11.97 -5.97
CA LEU A 110 0.60 -10.97 -6.98
C LEU A 110 -0.73 -10.30 -6.64
N LEU A 111 -0.70 -8.98 -6.56
CA LEU A 111 -1.89 -8.14 -6.60
C LEU A 111 -1.98 -7.50 -7.99
N VAL A 112 -3.16 -7.50 -8.59
CA VAL A 112 -3.44 -6.75 -9.82
C VAL A 112 -4.58 -5.80 -9.52
N ASN A 113 -4.40 -4.52 -9.86
CA ASN A 113 -5.45 -3.54 -9.65
C ASN A 113 -6.65 -3.92 -10.53
N HIS A 114 -7.82 -4.06 -9.92
CA HIS A 114 -9.02 -4.46 -10.65
C HIS A 114 -9.46 -3.41 -11.68
N GLU A 115 -9.19 -2.14 -11.44
CA GLU A 115 -9.52 -1.03 -12.34
C GLU A 115 -8.52 -0.87 -13.49
N ASP A 116 -7.26 -1.28 -13.28
CA ASP A 116 -6.21 -1.29 -14.31
C ASP A 116 -5.37 -2.57 -14.23
N THR A 117 -5.75 -3.54 -15.05
CA THR A 117 -5.13 -4.87 -15.06
C THR A 117 -3.76 -4.93 -15.73
N HIS A 118 -3.26 -3.81 -16.28
CA HIS A 118 -1.90 -3.71 -16.82
C HIS A 118 -0.85 -3.42 -15.73
N VAL A 119 -1.30 -3.15 -14.51
CA VAL A 119 -0.45 -2.83 -13.36
C VAL A 119 -0.63 -3.88 -12.28
N GLY A 120 0.47 -4.56 -11.98
CA GLY A 120 0.56 -5.53 -10.90
C GLY A 120 1.52 -5.07 -9.82
N TYR A 121 1.47 -5.75 -8.68
CA TYR A 121 2.34 -5.55 -7.55
C TYR A 121 2.75 -6.91 -6.99
N ILE A 122 4.06 -7.15 -6.93
CA ILE A 122 4.62 -8.38 -6.40
C ILE A 122 4.91 -8.20 -4.93
N ILE A 123 4.22 -8.95 -4.08
CA ILE A 123 4.50 -9.02 -2.65
C ILE A 123 5.70 -9.99 -2.44
N PRO A 124 6.78 -9.55 -1.78
CA PRO A 124 7.93 -10.40 -1.49
C PRO A 124 7.56 -11.68 -0.72
N ILE A 125 8.37 -12.73 -0.89
CA ILE A 125 8.11 -14.07 -0.32
C ILE A 125 7.87 -14.03 1.21
N GLU A 126 8.66 -13.25 1.94
CA GLU A 126 8.53 -13.16 3.41
C GLU A 126 7.18 -12.58 3.83
N ASP A 127 6.73 -11.50 3.18
CA ASP A 127 5.44 -10.87 3.46
C ASP A 127 4.27 -11.73 2.93
N ALA A 128 4.42 -12.36 1.76
CA ALA A 128 3.45 -13.33 1.23
C ALA A 128 3.22 -14.49 2.21
N ASN A 129 4.28 -15.00 2.84
CA ASN A 129 4.18 -16.04 3.86
C ASN A 129 3.48 -15.59 5.14
N ARG A 130 3.61 -14.32 5.52
CA ARG A 130 2.84 -13.75 6.65
C ARG A 130 1.35 -13.74 6.31
N ILE A 131 0.99 -13.33 5.09
CA ILE A 131 -0.41 -13.35 4.64
C ILE A 131 -0.94 -14.79 4.55
N ARG A 132 -0.18 -15.75 4.02
CA ARG A 132 -0.61 -17.17 3.97
C ARG A 132 -0.96 -17.70 5.36
N LYS A 133 -0.12 -17.43 6.36
CA LYS A 133 -0.39 -17.83 7.75
C LYS A 133 -1.63 -17.17 8.31
N LEU A 134 -1.85 -15.90 7.98
CA LEU A 134 -3.05 -15.17 8.38
C LEU A 134 -4.31 -15.75 7.74
N ILE A 135 -4.30 -16.03 6.43
CA ILE A 135 -5.42 -16.71 5.75
C ILE A 135 -5.70 -18.06 6.40
N GLN A 136 -4.64 -18.84 6.67
CA GLN A 136 -4.78 -20.14 7.31
C GLN A 136 -5.43 -20.04 8.70
N SER A 137 -5.07 -19.05 9.53
CA SER A 137 -5.65 -18.89 10.87
C SER A 137 -7.13 -18.49 10.89
N HIS A 138 -7.67 -18.07 9.75
CA HIS A 138 -9.10 -17.76 9.57
C HIS A 138 -9.89 -18.92 8.94
N THR A 139 -9.21 -19.96 8.47
CA THR A 139 -9.81 -21.07 7.69
C THR A 139 -9.56 -22.46 8.27
N ASP A 140 -8.77 -22.56 9.35
CA ASP A 140 -8.63 -23.75 10.23
C ASP A 140 -9.60 -23.72 11.42
#